data_AF-D4YPW8-F1
#
_entry.id   AF-D4YPW8-F1
#
_cell.length_a   1.000
_cell.length_b   1.000
_cell.length_c   1.000
_cell.angle_alpha   90.00
_cell.angle_beta   90.00
_cell.angle_gamma   90.00
#
_symmetry.space_group_name_H-M   'P 1'
#
loop_
_entity.id
_entity.type
_entity.pdbx_description
1 polymer ?
#
loop_
_entity_poly.entity_id
_entity_poly.type
_entity_poly.pdbx_seq_one_letter_code
_entity_poly.pdbx_strand_id
1 'polypeptide(L)'
;MTLLWVRTRLFGAYFLIESLAVTVDDVNHTRKGTLMRALIGRAGSPLPVLVDVPDPHPGPGEVVIATTAATVNPIDVRIADGEVREAFGLTGDVGLGWDFSGIVKAVSDDVTGVSVGQRVAALTGNPADPLRAHAELVTVPAGSVAPIPEG
;
A
#
# COMPACT_ATOMS: atom_id res chain seq x y z
N MET A 1 -17.10 -4.08 -15.23
CA MET A 1 -17.02 -2.68 -15.70
C MET A 1 -15.65 -2.49 -16.31
N THR A 2 -15.54 -2.28 -17.63
CA THR A 2 -14.26 -2.23 -18.35
C THR A 2 -13.53 -0.92 -18.07
N LEU A 3 -12.35 -0.98 -17.44
CA LEU A 3 -11.45 0.17 -17.30
C LEU A 3 -10.30 0.02 -18.30
N LEU A 4 -10.17 1.01 -19.18
CA LEU A 4 -9.08 1.14 -20.15
C LEU A 4 -7.92 1.87 -19.46
N TRP A 5 -6.79 1.18 -19.27
CA TRP A 5 -5.54 1.80 -18.80
C TRP A 5 -4.60 2.06 -19.97
N VAL A 6 -4.10 3.30 -20.07
CA VAL A 6 -3.10 3.72 -21.06
C VAL A 6 -1.74 3.78 -20.37
N ARG A 7 -0.76 2.99 -20.85
CA ARG A 7 0.65 3.09 -20.43
C ARG A 7 1.42 3.89 -21.48
N THR A 8 2.07 4.98 -21.10
CA THR A 8 2.96 5.74 -21.99
C THR A 8 4.40 5.31 -21.74
N ARG A 9 5.09 4.79 -22.76
CA ARG A 9 6.56 4.71 -22.79
C ARG A 9 7.06 5.50 -24.00
N LEU A 10 8.07 6.34 -23.77
CA LEU A 10 8.75 7.12 -24.81
C LEU A 10 9.77 6.24 -25.54
N PHE A 11 9.53 5.98 -26.82
CA PHE A 11 10.54 5.60 -27.80
C PHE A 11 10.36 6.50 -29.03
N GLY A 12 11.46 6.87 -29.68
CA GLY A 12 11.49 7.90 -30.71
C GLY A 12 10.39 7.83 -31.77
N ALA A 13 9.81 9.00 -32.07
CA ALA A 13 8.99 9.43 -33.20
C ALA A 13 7.83 8.55 -33.76
N TYR A 14 7.58 7.33 -33.27
CA TYR A 14 6.49 6.48 -33.79
C TYR A 14 5.69 5.81 -32.67
N PHE A 15 4.37 6.00 -32.71
CA PHE A 15 3.40 5.40 -31.80
C PHE A 15 3.02 4.00 -32.27
N LEU A 16 3.25 2.98 -31.44
CA LEU A 16 2.68 1.64 -31.62
C LEU A 16 1.77 1.35 -30.42
N ILE A 17 0.48 1.16 -30.69
CA ILE A 17 -0.53 0.84 -29.66
C ILE A 17 -0.64 -0.68 -29.61
N GLU A 18 -0.11 -1.30 -28.55
CA GLU A 18 -0.46 -2.68 -28.21
C GLU A 18 -1.48 -2.67 -27.05
N SER A 19 -2.68 -3.18 -27.31
CA SER A 19 -3.73 -3.34 -26.30
C SER A 19 -3.66 -4.75 -25.70
N LEU A 20 -3.37 -4.87 -24.42
CA LEU A 20 -3.60 -6.08 -23.64
C LEU A 20 -4.86 -5.90 -22.80
N ALA A 21 -5.89 -6.72 -23.05
CA ALA A 21 -7.07 -6.78 -22.20
C ALA A 21 -6.76 -7.64 -20.98
N VAL A 22 -6.78 -7.05 -19.78
CA VAL A 22 -6.79 -7.79 -18.52
C VAL A 22 -8.22 -7.78 -17.99
N THR A 23 -8.82 -8.95 -17.87
CA THR A 23 -10.14 -9.10 -17.26
C THR A 23 -9.96 -9.05 -15.73
N VAL A 24 -10.59 -8.08 -15.08
CA VAL A 24 -10.73 -8.06 -13.62
C VAL A 24 -11.98 -8.85 -13.30
N ASP A 25 -11.81 -10.09 -12.84
CA ASP A 25 -12.93 -10.88 -12.32
C ASP A 25 -13.46 -10.24 -11.04
N ASP A 26 -14.79 -10.28 -10.88
CA ASP A 26 -15.50 -9.74 -9.71
C ASP A 26 -15.00 -10.46 -8.44
N VAL A 27 -14.20 -9.78 -7.62
CA VAL A 27 -13.60 -10.36 -6.42
C VAL A 27 -14.62 -10.38 -5.28
N ASN A 28 -15.60 -11.27 -5.37
CA ASN A 28 -16.42 -11.65 -4.21
C ASN A 28 -15.59 -12.59 -3.34
N HIS A 29 -14.99 -12.06 -2.27
CA HIS A 29 -14.29 -12.85 -1.26
C HIS A 29 -15.07 -12.82 0.06
N THR A 30 -15.71 -13.94 0.39
CA THR A 30 -16.22 -14.20 1.74
C THR A 30 -15.01 -14.36 2.67
N ARG A 31 -14.74 -13.37 3.54
CA ARG A 31 -13.60 -13.41 4.46
C ARG A 31 -13.75 -14.52 5.50
N LYS A 32 -12.70 -15.32 5.70
CA LYS A 32 -12.54 -16.19 6.87
C LYS A 32 -11.52 -15.56 7.84
N GLY A 33 -11.96 -15.15 9.03
CA GLY A 33 -11.08 -14.72 10.14
C GLY A 33 -10.58 -13.28 10.09
N THR A 34 -9.62 -12.95 10.97
CA THR A 34 -8.86 -11.67 11.06
C THR A 34 -7.79 -11.59 9.96
N LEU A 35 -8.24 -11.67 8.71
CA LEU A 35 -7.41 -11.46 7.54
C LEU A 35 -7.79 -10.14 6.86
N MET A 36 -6.77 -9.45 6.39
CA MET A 36 -6.85 -8.26 5.57
C MET A 36 -6.17 -8.46 4.23
N ARG A 37 -6.48 -7.61 3.26
CA ARG A 37 -5.83 -7.63 1.96
C ARG A 37 -4.69 -6.62 1.87
N ALA A 38 -3.63 -7.01 1.18
CA ALA A 38 -2.49 -6.15 0.88
C ALA A 38 -1.98 -6.37 -0.54
N LEU A 39 -1.52 -5.29 -1.17
CA LEU A 39 -0.86 -5.34 -2.47
C LEU A 39 0.66 -5.52 -2.28
N ILE A 40 1.19 -6.62 -2.81
CA ILE A 40 2.58 -7.04 -2.61
C ILE A 40 3.33 -7.04 -3.95
N GLY A 41 4.47 -6.36 -3.99
CA GLY A 41 5.44 -6.45 -5.08
C GLY A 41 6.37 -7.65 -4.87
N ARG A 42 6.34 -8.60 -5.81
CA ARG A 42 7.12 -9.83 -5.71
C ARG A 42 8.50 -9.70 -6.34
N ALA A 43 9.52 -10.26 -5.69
CA ALA A 43 10.85 -10.33 -6.29
C ALA A 43 10.80 -11.13 -7.60
N GLY A 44 11.35 -10.56 -8.69
CA GLY A 44 11.40 -11.22 -10.00
C GLY A 44 10.08 -11.25 -10.79
N SER A 45 9.01 -10.60 -10.30
CA SER A 45 7.75 -10.43 -11.03
C SER A 45 7.47 -8.94 -11.25
N PRO A 46 7.10 -8.50 -12.46
CA PRO A 46 6.77 -7.11 -12.73
C PRO A 46 5.33 -6.73 -12.37
N LEU A 47 4.54 -7.71 -11.91
CA LEU A 47 3.14 -7.52 -11.53
C LEU A 47 2.99 -7.73 -10.01
N PRO A 48 2.38 -6.77 -9.30
CA PRO A 48 2.03 -6.96 -7.91
C PRO A 48 0.82 -7.89 -7.78
N VAL A 49 0.69 -8.51 -6.61
CA VAL A 49 -0.40 -9.43 -6.30
C VAL A 49 -1.19 -8.93 -5.10
N LEU A 50 -2.51 -9.12 -5.14
CA LEU A 50 -3.36 -8.95 -3.97
C LEU A 50 -3.34 -10.26 -3.18
N VAL A 51 -3.04 -10.19 -1.89
CA VAL A 51 -2.98 -11.36 -1.00
C VAL A 51 -3.75 -11.10 0.28
N ASP A 52 -4.28 -12.16 0.89
CA ASP A 52 -4.80 -12.14 2.25
C ASP A 52 -3.64 -12.36 3.25
N VAL A 53 -3.57 -11.51 4.28
CA VAL A 53 -2.56 -11.54 5.34
C VAL A 53 -3.24 -11.33 6.70
N PRO A 54 -2.64 -11.75 7.82
CA PRO A 54 -3.17 -11.45 9.15
C PRO A 54 -3.33 -9.95 9.42
N ASP A 55 -4.38 -9.57 10.14
CA ASP A 55 -4.49 -8.23 10.71
C ASP A 55 -3.25 -7.94 11.58
N PRO A 56 -2.59 -6.78 11.43
CA PRO A 56 -1.44 -6.44 12.24
C PRO A 56 -1.86 -5.93 13.63
N HIS A 57 -0.93 -6.02 14.57
CA HIS A 57 -1.04 -5.41 15.89
C HIS A 57 0.04 -4.34 16.05
N PRO A 58 -0.22 -3.23 16.77
CA PRO A 58 0.79 -2.21 16.99
C PRO A 58 1.89 -2.76 17.91
N GLY A 59 3.15 -2.58 17.54
CA GLY A 59 4.28 -2.69 18.47
C GLY A 59 4.45 -1.43 19.32
N PRO A 60 5.45 -1.40 20.22
CA PRO A 60 5.76 -0.22 21.03
C PRO A 60 5.96 1.03 20.18
N GLY A 61 5.32 2.14 20.56
CA GLY A 61 5.38 3.41 19.83
C GLY A 61 4.61 3.45 18.51
N GLU A 62 3.87 2.40 18.16
CA GLU A 62 3.16 2.28 16.89
C GLU A 62 1.64 2.42 17.04
N VAL A 63 1.00 2.72 15.90
CA VAL A 63 -0.44 2.69 15.74
C VAL A 63 -0.81 1.83 14.53
N VAL A 64 -2.00 1.23 14.55
CA VAL A 64 -2.60 0.58 13.39
C VAL A 64 -3.69 1.49 12.85
N ILE A 65 -3.61 1.81 11.56
CA ILE A 65 -4.58 2.65 10.87
C ILE A 65 -5.34 1.79 9.87
N ALA A 66 -6.67 1.87 9.90
CA ALA A 66 -7.53 1.35 8.85
C ALA A 66 -7.51 2.31 7.66
N THR A 67 -6.93 1.87 6.56
CA THR A 67 -6.74 2.68 5.34
C THR A 67 -8.09 2.99 4.69
N THR A 68 -8.37 4.28 4.50
CA THR A 68 -9.52 4.75 3.74
C THR A 68 -9.13 5.07 2.29
N ALA A 69 -7.97 5.70 2.11
CA ALA A 69 -7.43 6.03 0.80
C ALA A 69 -5.91 6.05 0.85
N ALA A 70 -5.26 5.55 -0.20
CA ALA A 70 -3.81 5.60 -0.39
C ALA A 70 -3.51 6.19 -1.77
N THR A 71 -2.42 6.93 -1.89
CA THR A 71 -1.99 7.50 -3.17
C THR A 71 -1.18 6.47 -3.96
N VAL A 72 -1.15 6.63 -5.28
CA VAL A 72 -0.28 5.86 -6.17
C VAL A 72 0.79 6.79 -6.70
N ASN A 73 2.05 6.53 -6.37
CA ASN A 73 3.18 7.31 -6.80
C ASN A 73 3.96 6.60 -7.92
N PRO A 74 4.71 7.30 -8.79
CA PRO A 74 5.53 6.67 -9.83
C PRO A 74 6.51 5.63 -9.27
N ILE A 75 7.01 5.87 -8.06
CA ILE A 75 7.94 4.96 -7.39
C ILE A 75 7.31 3.60 -7.06
N ASP A 76 5.99 3.53 -6.81
CA ASP A 76 5.31 2.27 -6.53
C ASP A 76 5.35 1.33 -7.74
N VAL A 77 5.15 1.90 -8.94
CA VAL A 77 5.26 1.16 -10.20
C VAL A 77 6.69 0.68 -10.43
N ARG A 78 7.69 1.53 -10.16
CA ARG A 78 9.12 1.20 -10.36
C ARG A 78 9.63 0.17 -9.34
N ILE A 79 9.05 0.12 -8.14
CA ILE A 79 9.34 -0.94 -7.16
C ILE A 79 8.67 -2.24 -7.59
N ALA A 80 7.41 -2.17 -8.03
CA ALA A 80 6.64 -3.33 -8.47
C ALA A 80 7.20 -3.97 -9.75
N ASP A 81 7.69 -3.17 -10.71
CA ASP A 81 8.24 -3.67 -11.98
C ASP A 81 9.70 -4.12 -11.91
N GLY A 82 10.37 -3.86 -10.78
CA GLY A 82 11.73 -4.27 -10.51
C GLY A 82 12.80 -3.20 -10.74
N GLU A 83 12.48 -2.09 -11.41
CA GLU A 83 13.46 -1.12 -11.92
C GLU A 83 14.37 -0.54 -10.83
N VAL A 84 13.83 -0.21 -9.66
CA VAL A 84 14.58 0.48 -8.59
C VAL A 84 14.87 -0.39 -7.39
N ARG A 85 14.53 -1.69 -7.42
CA ARG A 85 14.61 -2.56 -6.23
C ARG A 85 16.02 -2.64 -5.64
N GLU A 86 17.05 -2.72 -6.49
CA GLU A 86 18.45 -2.73 -6.05
C GLU A 86 18.85 -1.44 -5.34
N ALA A 87 18.44 -0.29 -5.87
CA ALA A 87 18.74 1.03 -5.27
C ALA A 87 18.11 1.20 -3.88
N PHE A 88 17.02 0.47 -3.60
CA PHE A 88 16.35 0.44 -2.30
C PHE A 88 16.75 -0.80 -1.45
N GLY A 89 17.65 -1.66 -1.93
CA GLY A 89 18.06 -2.88 -1.21
C GLY A 89 16.96 -3.94 -1.07
N LEU A 90 15.97 -3.97 -1.97
CA LEU A 90 14.76 -4.80 -1.86
C LEU A 90 14.97 -6.19 -2.47
N THR A 91 15.38 -7.15 -1.65
CA THR A 91 15.71 -8.53 -2.10
C THR A 91 14.53 -9.50 -2.09
N GLY A 92 13.46 -9.23 -1.32
CA GLY A 92 12.30 -10.11 -1.16
C GLY A 92 10.97 -9.42 -1.44
N ASP A 93 9.86 -10.11 -1.20
CA ASP A 93 8.53 -9.53 -1.38
C ASP A 93 8.32 -8.33 -0.43
N VAL A 94 7.72 -7.26 -0.94
CA VAL A 94 7.52 -6.00 -0.20
C VAL A 94 6.10 -5.49 -0.38
N GLY A 95 5.59 -4.78 0.63
CA GLY A 95 4.36 -4.00 0.49
C GLY A 95 4.57 -2.82 -0.47
N LEU A 96 3.47 -2.34 -1.06
CA LEU A 96 3.49 -1.16 -1.92
C LEU A 96 2.77 0.04 -1.30
N GLY A 97 3.02 1.23 -1.83
CA GLY A 97 2.41 2.49 -1.41
C GLY A 97 3.22 3.21 -0.32
N TRP A 98 3.11 4.55 -0.29
CA TRP A 98 3.88 5.40 0.63
C TRP A 98 2.99 6.15 1.62
N ASP A 99 2.07 6.94 1.09
CA ASP A 99 1.23 7.84 1.87
C ASP A 99 -0.25 7.47 1.75
N PHE A 100 -0.97 7.67 2.85
CA PHE A 100 -2.37 7.27 2.98
C PHE A 100 -3.09 8.08 4.05
N SER A 101 -4.41 7.95 4.05
CA SER A 101 -5.30 8.47 5.08
C SER A 101 -6.24 7.38 5.56
N GLY A 102 -6.67 7.50 6.81
CA GLY A 102 -7.46 6.47 7.45
C GLY A 102 -7.97 6.86 8.82
N ILE A 103 -8.44 5.83 9.53
CA ILE A 103 -8.92 5.93 10.90
C ILE A 103 -8.04 5.06 11.78
N VAL A 104 -7.56 5.61 12.90
CA VAL A 104 -6.78 4.85 13.87
C VAL A 104 -7.64 3.71 14.44
N LYS A 105 -7.23 2.47 14.23
CA LYS A 105 -7.91 1.24 14.68
C LYS A 105 -7.36 0.75 16.02
N ALA A 106 -6.06 0.85 16.24
CA ALA A 106 -5.40 0.46 17.48
C ALA A 106 -4.16 1.34 17.74
N VAL A 107 -3.77 1.45 19.00
CA VAL A 107 -2.66 2.28 19.48
C VAL A 107 -1.93 1.48 20.55
N SER A 108 -0.59 1.47 20.54
CA SER A 108 0.19 0.89 21.64
C SER A 108 0.04 1.70 22.92
N ASP A 109 0.10 1.04 24.09
CA ASP A 109 -0.15 1.68 25.40
C ASP A 109 0.82 2.83 25.73
N ASP A 110 2.02 2.83 25.13
CA ASP A 110 3.07 3.84 25.32
C ASP A 110 2.92 5.06 24.40
N VAL A 111 1.97 5.06 23.48
CA VAL A 111 1.72 6.17 22.55
C VAL A 111 0.77 7.20 23.16
N THR A 112 1.16 8.47 23.10
CA THR A 112 0.32 9.62 23.50
C THR A 112 0.02 10.54 22.32
N GLY A 113 -1.12 11.24 22.34
CA GLY A 113 -1.47 12.26 21.34
C GLY A 113 -2.15 11.73 20.07
N VAL A 114 -2.36 10.41 19.97
CA VAL A 114 -3.15 9.75 18.93
C VAL A 114 -4.16 8.83 19.61
N SER A 115 -5.41 8.85 19.17
CA SER A 115 -6.50 8.05 19.76
C SER A 115 -7.20 7.17 18.73
N VAL A 116 -7.68 6.00 19.16
CA VAL A 116 -8.56 5.14 18.34
C VAL A 116 -9.79 5.95 17.88
N GLY A 117 -10.17 5.80 16.62
CA GLY A 117 -11.25 6.55 15.98
C GLY A 117 -10.82 7.88 15.34
N GLN A 118 -9.61 8.35 15.61
CA GLN A 118 -9.09 9.60 15.05
C GLN A 118 -8.84 9.46 13.54
N ARG A 119 -9.23 10.50 12.78
CA ARG A 119 -8.90 10.63 11.36
C ARG A 119 -7.50 11.18 11.18
N VAL A 120 -6.70 10.48 10.38
CA VAL A 120 -5.27 10.79 10.22
C VAL A 120 -4.79 10.59 8.79
N ALA A 121 -3.74 11.30 8.43
CA ALA A 121 -2.87 10.99 7.30
C ALA A 121 -1.54 10.46 7.84
N ALA A 122 -0.88 9.56 7.11
CA ALA A 122 0.38 8.96 7.52
C ALA A 122 1.25 8.57 6.32
N LEU A 123 2.55 8.38 6.59
CA LEU A 123 3.53 7.86 5.65
C LEU A 123 4.16 6.58 6.20
N THR A 124 4.33 5.57 5.34
CA THR A 124 5.13 4.38 5.65
C THR A 124 6.61 4.72 5.67
N GLY A 125 7.36 4.16 6.62
CA GLY A 125 8.76 4.50 6.82
C GLY A 125 9.74 3.69 5.95
N ASN A 126 9.72 2.37 6.07
CA ASN A 126 10.75 1.52 5.49
C ASN A 126 10.25 0.86 4.18
N PRO A 127 10.91 1.10 3.03
CA PRO A 127 10.50 0.53 1.75
C PRO A 127 10.55 -1.01 1.69
N ALA A 128 11.31 -1.64 2.59
CA ALA A 128 11.41 -3.10 2.70
C ALA A 128 10.31 -3.72 3.57
N ASP A 129 9.41 -2.93 4.15
CA ASP A 129 8.35 -3.46 4.99
C ASP A 129 7.39 -4.34 4.16
N PRO A 130 6.95 -5.48 4.71
CA PRO A 130 6.09 -6.42 3.99
C PRO A 130 4.68 -5.88 3.79
N LEU A 131 4.25 -4.87 4.56
CA LEU A 131 2.92 -4.27 4.51
C LEU A 131 3.07 -2.75 4.54
N ARG A 132 2.43 -2.08 3.58
CA ARG A 132 2.58 -0.63 3.36
C ARG A 132 1.23 -0.02 2.95
N ALA A 133 1.22 1.23 2.48
CA ALA A 133 0.00 2.04 2.31
C ALA A 133 -1.08 1.39 1.41
N HIS A 134 -0.72 0.47 0.52
CA HIS A 134 -1.66 -0.35 -0.25
C HIS A 134 -2.13 -1.63 0.48
N ALA A 135 -2.28 -1.55 1.80
CA ALA A 135 -2.93 -2.56 2.63
C ALA A 135 -4.14 -1.95 3.35
N GLU A 136 -5.11 -2.79 3.69
CA GLU A 136 -6.33 -2.34 4.38
C GLU A 136 -6.07 -1.88 5.81
N LEU A 137 -5.06 -2.43 6.48
CA LEU A 137 -4.55 -1.96 7.76
C LEU A 137 -3.04 -1.79 7.66
N VAL A 138 -2.52 -0.70 8.22
CA VAL A 138 -1.09 -0.38 8.17
C VAL A 138 -0.62 0.00 9.57
N THR A 139 0.49 -0.60 9.98
CA THR A 139 1.19 -0.20 11.21
C THR A 139 2.22 0.86 10.86
N VAL A 140 2.22 1.97 11.61
CA VAL A 140 3.21 3.04 11.47
C VAL A 140 3.63 3.55 12.85
N PRO A 141 4.85 4.10 13.00
CA PRO A 141 5.23 4.85 14.19
C PRO A 141 4.25 6.00 14.43
N ALA A 142 3.88 6.26 15.68
CA ALA A 142 2.96 7.34 16.03
C ALA A 142 3.46 8.72 15.55
N GLY A 143 4.78 8.93 15.51
CA GLY A 143 5.39 10.16 14.99
C GLY A 143 5.25 10.37 13.48
N SER A 144 4.81 9.36 12.72
CA SER A 144 4.55 9.45 11.28
C SER A 144 3.10 9.83 10.96
N VAL A 145 2.30 10.15 11.98
CA VAL A 145 0.86 10.39 11.88
C VAL A 145 0.54 11.87 12.03
N ALA A 146 -0.29 12.40 11.14
CA ALA A 146 -0.80 13.76 11.20
C ALA A 146 -2.34 13.75 11.35
N PRO A 147 -2.93 14.49 12.32
CA PRO A 147 -4.37 14.62 12.42
C PRO A 147 -4.94 15.32 11.18
N ILE A 148 -6.06 14.82 10.66
CA ILE A 148 -6.83 15.51 9.63
C ILE A 148 -7.85 16.40 10.35
N PRO A 149 -7.87 17.73 10.10
CA PRO A 149 -8.84 18.63 10.71
C PRO A 149 -10.28 18.24 10.40
N GLU A 150 -11.17 18.57 11.33
CA GLU A 150 -12.59 18.72 11.00
C GLU A 150 -12.73 20.01 10.16
N GLY A 151 -13.63 19.95 9.17
CA GLY A 151 -13.67 20.88 8.03
C GLY A 151 -13.84 22.36 8.38
#